data_AF-A0A661S5I4-F1
#
_entry.id   AF-A0A661S5I4-F1
#
_cell.length_a   1.000
_cell.length_b   1.000
_cell.length_c   1.000
_cell.angle_alpha   90.00
_cell.angle_beta   90.00
_cell.angle_gamma   90.00
#
_symmetry.space_group_name_H-M   'P 1'
#
loop_
_entity.id
_entity.type
_entity.pdbx_description
1 polymer ?
#
loop_
_entity_poly.entity_id
_entity_poly.type
_entity_poly.pdbx_seq_one_letter_code
_entity_poly.pdbx_strand_id
1 'polypeptide(L)'
;MTSQRDLKIALFIMVIFLITGIVCYASFTPPAPDEPVRMMFQSKGGKVLFTHSVHAGDYTEDCLDCHHNIDEDETYNCSECHEDTGDEDLPSRADAFHAQCQGCHEDLGAGPVECNSCHSL
;
A
#
# COMPACT_ATOMS: atom_id res chain seq x y z
N MET A 1 17.01 47.50 -16.84
CA MET A 1 18.07 47.34 -15.83
C MET A 1 17.41 47.43 -14.47
N THR A 2 17.12 46.30 -13.82
CA THR A 2 16.53 46.28 -12.47
C THR A 2 17.58 46.76 -11.47
N SER A 3 17.21 47.65 -10.55
CA SER A 3 18.16 48.17 -9.57
C SER A 3 18.51 47.08 -8.55
N GLN A 4 19.72 47.11 -7.97
CA GLN A 4 20.14 46.16 -6.92
C GLN A 4 19.15 46.09 -5.73
N ARG A 5 18.40 47.17 -5.49
CA ARG A 5 17.35 47.23 -4.46
C ARG A 5 16.13 46.40 -4.86
N ASP A 6 15.76 46.47 -6.13
CA ASP A 6 14.59 45.79 -6.69
C ASP A 6 14.83 44.28 -6.71
N LEU A 7 16.07 43.87 -7.03
CA LEU A 7 16.48 42.45 -6.96
C LEU A 7 16.43 41.91 -5.52
N LYS A 8 16.89 42.68 -4.53
CA LYS A 8 16.81 42.28 -3.11
C LYS A 8 15.37 42.18 -2.62
N ILE A 9 14.49 43.10 -3.03
CA ILE A 9 13.06 43.06 -2.69
C ILE A 9 12.40 41.83 -3.33
N ALA A 10 12.68 41.55 -4.61
CA ALA A 10 12.15 40.38 -5.30
C ALA A 10 12.61 39.06 -4.64
N LEU A 11 13.89 38.96 -4.26
CA LEU A 11 14.41 37.79 -3.54
C LEU A 11 13.75 37.62 -2.17
N PHE A 12 13.53 38.71 -1.44
CA PHE A 12 12.86 38.65 -0.14
C PHE A 12 11.40 38.17 -0.25
N ILE A 13 10.66 38.70 -1.23
CA ILE A 13 9.29 38.26 -1.52
C ILE A 13 9.26 36.78 -1.91
N MET A 14 10.19 36.33 -2.75
CA MET A 14 10.30 34.93 -3.16
C MET A 14 10.58 34.00 -1.97
N VAL A 15 11.47 34.40 -1.06
CA VAL A 15 11.74 33.64 0.16
C VAL A 15 10.50 33.57 1.06
N ILE A 16 9.75 34.66 1.21
CA ILE A 16 8.49 34.64 1.97
C ILE A 16 7.50 33.65 1.36
N PHE A 17 7.26 33.70 0.04
CA PHE A 17 6.34 32.77 -0.61
C PHE A 17 6.79 31.32 -0.50
N LEU A 18 8.09 31.06 -0.60
CA LEU A 18 8.65 29.72 -0.40
C LEU A 18 8.39 29.23 1.04
N ILE A 19 8.68 30.07 2.04
CA ILE A 19 8.45 29.73 3.46
C ILE A 19 6.95 29.49 3.71
N THR A 20 6.07 30.36 3.22
CA THR A 20 4.62 30.19 3.36
C THR A 20 4.17 28.89 2.70
N GLY A 21 4.66 28.58 1.50
CA GLY A 21 4.34 27.32 0.81
C GLY A 21 4.77 26.09 1.61
N ILE A 22 5.97 26.12 2.18
CA ILE A 22 6.49 25.03 3.04
C ILE A 22 5.63 24.87 4.30
N VAL A 23 5.31 25.98 4.98
CA VAL A 23 4.49 25.95 6.20
C VAL A 23 3.09 25.41 5.90
N CYS A 24 2.45 25.87 4.82
CA CYS A 24 1.15 25.34 4.40
C CYS A 24 1.21 23.85 4.07
N TYR A 25 2.24 23.40 3.35
CA TYR A 25 2.42 21.98 3.04
C TYR A 25 2.57 21.14 4.31
N ALA A 26 3.42 21.57 5.25
CA ALA A 26 3.70 20.80 6.47
C ALA A 26 2.57 20.85 7.51
N SER A 27 1.75 21.91 7.51
CA SER A 27 0.72 22.12 8.54
C SER A 27 -0.64 21.52 8.17
N PHE A 28 -0.89 21.23 6.89
CA PHE A 28 -2.19 20.78 6.39
C PHE A 28 -2.12 19.44 5.64
N THR A 29 -1.18 18.57 5.97
CA THR A 29 -1.23 17.17 5.52
C THR A 29 -2.39 16.46 6.22
N PRO A 30 -3.34 15.84 5.48
CA PRO A 30 -4.31 14.95 6.09
C PRO A 30 -3.59 13.85 6.87
N PRO A 31 -4.16 13.36 7.99
CA PRO A 31 -3.63 12.18 8.65
C PRO A 31 -3.58 11.02 7.64
N ALA A 32 -2.60 10.13 7.82
CA ALA A 32 -2.60 8.88 7.07
C ALA A 32 -3.92 8.14 7.37
N PRO A 33 -4.55 7.53 6.36
CA PRO A 33 -5.74 6.71 6.61
C PRO A 33 -5.37 5.56 7.55
N ASP A 34 -6.29 5.21 8.44
CA ASP A 34 -6.10 4.12 9.41
C ASP A 34 -5.89 2.78 8.69
N GLU A 35 -6.56 2.60 7.55
CA GLU A 35 -6.38 1.44 6.66
C GLU A 35 -5.45 1.76 5.48
N PRO A 36 -4.56 0.83 5.11
CA PRO A 36 -3.68 1.02 3.98
C PRO A 36 -4.49 1.07 2.68
N VAL A 37 -4.23 2.08 1.85
CA VAL A 37 -4.89 2.20 0.54
C VAL A 37 -4.28 1.21 -0.46
N ARG A 38 -2.95 1.10 -0.44
CA ARG A 38 -2.13 0.25 -1.32
C ARG A 38 -0.94 -0.30 -0.53
N MET A 39 -0.57 -1.54 -0.83
CA MET A 39 0.57 -2.22 -0.24
C MET A 39 1.46 -2.78 -1.33
N MET A 40 2.77 -2.82 -1.08
CA MET A 40 3.75 -3.38 -2.00
C MET A 40 4.40 -4.60 -1.37
N PHE A 41 3.94 -5.78 -1.75
CA PHE A 41 4.53 -7.02 -1.28
C PHE A 41 5.87 -7.27 -1.95
N GLN A 42 6.89 -7.57 -1.13
CA GLN A 42 8.23 -7.91 -1.59
C GLN A 42 8.33 -9.43 -1.66
N SER A 43 8.57 -9.97 -2.85
CA SER A 43 8.72 -11.40 -3.07
C SER A 43 9.92 -11.70 -3.95
N LYS A 44 10.37 -12.95 -3.96
CA LYS A 44 11.47 -13.41 -4.84
C LYS A 44 11.07 -13.38 -6.33
N GLY A 45 9.77 -13.47 -6.64
CA GLY A 45 9.24 -13.48 -8.00
C GLY A 45 9.11 -12.10 -8.65
N GLY A 46 9.33 -11.03 -7.90
CA GLY A 46 9.04 -9.65 -8.30
C GLY A 46 8.10 -8.97 -7.30
N LYS A 47 8.01 -7.64 -7.36
CA LYS A 47 7.13 -6.90 -6.44
C LYS A 47 5.69 -7.01 -6.91
N VAL A 48 4.77 -7.14 -5.96
CA VAL A 48 3.33 -7.18 -6.24
C VAL A 48 2.67 -5.97 -5.60
N LEU A 49 2.04 -5.13 -6.42
CA LEU A 49 1.24 -4.01 -5.94
C LEU A 49 -0.18 -4.50 -5.63
N PHE A 50 -0.54 -4.46 -4.36
CA PHE A 50 -1.86 -4.80 -3.87
C PHE A 50 -2.65 -3.53 -3.52
N THR A 51 -3.91 -3.46 -3.92
CA THR A 51 -4.78 -2.30 -3.65
C THR A 51 -5.78 -2.66 -2.57
N HIS A 52 -5.35 -2.61 -1.30
CA HIS A 52 -6.15 -3.05 -0.15
C HIS A 52 -7.51 -2.34 -0.08
N SER A 53 -7.55 -1.01 -0.26
CA SER A 53 -8.82 -0.24 -0.28
C SER A 53 -9.87 -0.73 -1.27
N VAL A 54 -9.45 -1.27 -2.42
CA VAL A 54 -10.38 -1.79 -3.43
C VAL A 54 -10.81 -3.21 -3.08
N HIS A 55 -9.91 -4.04 -2.55
CA HIS A 55 -10.27 -5.40 -2.15
C HIS A 55 -11.20 -5.36 -0.94
N ALA A 56 -10.84 -4.63 0.12
CA ALA A 56 -11.60 -4.50 1.36
C ALA A 56 -12.92 -3.70 1.21
N GLY A 57 -13.11 -2.99 0.11
CA GLY A 57 -14.30 -2.13 -0.09
C GLY A 57 -15.22 -2.58 -1.23
N ASP A 58 -14.66 -3.00 -2.36
CA ASP A 58 -15.45 -3.27 -3.58
C ASP A 58 -15.63 -4.78 -3.85
N TYR A 59 -14.79 -5.65 -3.27
CA TYR A 59 -14.73 -7.08 -3.64
C TYR A 59 -14.93 -8.06 -2.48
N THR A 60 -14.57 -7.68 -1.26
CA THR A 60 -14.93 -8.42 -0.03
C THR A 60 -15.66 -7.47 0.92
N GLU A 61 -16.59 -8.05 1.68
CA GLU A 61 -17.37 -7.37 2.71
C GLU A 61 -16.87 -7.70 4.13
N ASP A 62 -15.95 -8.68 4.25
CA ASP A 62 -15.45 -9.19 5.53
C ASP A 62 -13.92 -9.18 5.57
N CYS A 63 -13.37 -8.45 6.53
CA CYS A 63 -11.93 -8.41 6.78
C CYS A 63 -11.34 -9.81 6.99
N LEU A 64 -12.12 -10.71 7.60
CA LEU A 64 -11.71 -12.08 7.92
C LEU A 64 -11.56 -12.98 6.70
N ASP A 65 -12.04 -12.56 5.52
CA ASP A 65 -11.82 -13.30 4.27
C ASP A 65 -10.33 -13.40 3.91
N CYS A 66 -9.53 -12.41 4.33
CA CYS A 66 -8.07 -12.40 4.15
C CYS A 66 -7.33 -12.42 5.48
N HIS A 67 -7.83 -11.68 6.47
CA HIS A 67 -7.30 -11.63 7.82
C HIS A 67 -7.94 -12.73 8.68
N HIS A 68 -7.73 -13.98 8.28
CA HIS A 68 -8.39 -15.14 8.87
C HIS A 68 -7.75 -15.57 10.21
N ASN A 69 -8.53 -16.29 11.03
CA ASN A 69 -8.10 -16.88 12.30
C ASN A 69 -7.56 -15.87 13.33
N ILE A 70 -8.08 -14.65 13.31
CA ILE A 70 -7.74 -13.60 14.28
C ILE A 70 -9.03 -13.06 14.90
N ASP A 71 -8.91 -12.48 16.10
CA ASP A 71 -10.03 -11.78 16.73
C ASP A 71 -10.28 -10.46 15.99
N GLU A 72 -11.56 -10.05 15.89
CA GLU A 72 -12.02 -8.93 15.04
C GLU A 72 -11.30 -7.58 15.28
N ASP A 73 -10.65 -7.41 16.43
CA ASP A 73 -9.95 -6.18 16.82
C ASP A 73 -8.42 -6.22 16.57
N GLU A 74 -7.86 -7.32 16.07
CA GLU A 74 -6.42 -7.48 15.84
C GLU A 74 -6.12 -7.81 14.38
N THR A 75 -5.20 -7.10 13.75
CA THR A 75 -4.70 -7.46 12.40
C THR A 75 -3.23 -7.83 12.45
N TYR A 76 -2.92 -9.04 12.00
CA TYR A 76 -1.54 -9.55 11.92
C TYR A 76 -1.04 -9.54 10.48
N ASN A 77 0.28 -9.38 10.32
CA ASN A 77 0.91 -9.65 9.02
C ASN A 77 0.85 -11.14 8.75
N CYS A 78 0.66 -11.52 7.49
CA CYS A 78 0.67 -12.94 7.08
C CYS A 78 1.94 -13.66 7.55
N SER A 79 3.07 -12.95 7.62
CA SER A 79 4.37 -13.48 8.06
C SER A 79 4.51 -13.75 9.55
N GLU A 80 3.56 -13.32 10.39
CA GLU A 80 3.56 -13.67 11.82
C GLU A 80 3.21 -15.15 12.03
N CYS A 81 2.47 -15.74 11.09
CA CYS A 81 2.10 -17.16 11.13
C CYS A 81 2.70 -17.93 9.94
N HIS A 82 2.54 -17.42 8.71
CA HIS A 82 3.08 -18.06 7.52
C HIS A 82 4.54 -17.67 7.31
N GLU A 83 5.44 -18.60 7.63
CA GLU A 83 6.87 -18.42 7.41
C GLU A 83 7.27 -18.57 5.93
N ASP A 84 8.54 -18.33 5.63
CA ASP A 84 9.08 -18.50 4.27
C ASP A 84 9.01 -19.96 3.78
N THR A 85 9.00 -20.92 4.70
CA THR A 85 8.79 -22.35 4.43
C THR A 85 7.55 -22.82 5.19
N GLY A 86 6.68 -23.57 4.50
CA GLY A 86 5.52 -24.20 5.13
C GLY A 86 5.88 -25.52 5.81
N ASP A 87 4.93 -26.04 6.56
CA ASP A 87 4.96 -27.36 7.20
C ASP A 87 3.68 -28.17 6.88
N GLU A 88 3.41 -29.22 7.64
CA GLU A 88 2.25 -30.10 7.41
C GLU A 88 0.90 -29.42 7.71
N ASP A 89 0.90 -28.44 8.62
CA ASP A 89 -0.31 -27.78 9.11
C ASP A 89 -0.50 -26.39 8.50
N LEU A 90 0.59 -25.72 8.10
CA LEU A 90 0.57 -24.35 7.61
C LEU A 90 1.33 -24.18 6.27
N PRO A 91 0.69 -23.64 5.22
CA PRO A 91 1.39 -23.36 3.97
C PRO A 91 2.46 -22.28 4.16
N SER A 92 3.47 -22.31 3.29
CA SER A 92 4.44 -21.22 3.22
C SER A 92 3.73 -19.90 2.92
N ARG A 93 4.32 -18.77 3.28
CA ARG A 93 3.78 -17.45 2.97
C ARG A 93 3.51 -17.25 1.48
N ALA A 94 4.39 -17.76 0.63
CA ALA A 94 4.22 -17.68 -0.81
C ALA A 94 2.99 -18.48 -1.25
N ASP A 95 2.86 -19.71 -0.76
CA ASP A 95 1.72 -20.57 -1.12
C ASP A 95 0.40 -20.05 -0.55
N ALA A 96 0.41 -19.48 0.66
CA ALA A 96 -0.74 -18.82 1.27
C ALA A 96 -1.22 -17.64 0.41
N PHE A 97 -0.30 -16.78 -0.05
CA PHE A 97 -0.65 -15.69 -0.96
C PHE A 97 -1.21 -16.19 -2.29
N HIS A 98 -0.60 -17.19 -2.91
CA HIS A 98 -1.12 -17.75 -4.16
C HIS A 98 -2.51 -18.38 -3.94
N ALA A 99 -2.69 -19.17 -2.89
CA ALA A 99 -3.98 -19.79 -2.58
C ALA A 99 -5.09 -18.75 -2.37
N GLN A 100 -4.83 -17.71 -1.57
CA GLN A 100 -5.82 -16.68 -1.27
C GLN A 100 -6.10 -15.76 -2.47
N CYS A 101 -5.05 -15.16 -3.04
CA CYS A 101 -5.21 -14.14 -4.08
C CYS A 101 -5.62 -14.77 -5.41
N GLN A 102 -4.93 -15.82 -5.86
CA GLN A 102 -5.24 -16.48 -7.11
C GLN A 102 -6.57 -17.23 -7.02
N GLY A 103 -6.83 -17.91 -5.89
CA GLY A 103 -8.07 -18.67 -5.70
C GLY A 103 -9.31 -17.79 -5.83
N CYS A 104 -9.35 -16.65 -5.11
CA CYS A 104 -10.47 -15.71 -5.23
C CYS A 104 -10.62 -15.17 -6.68
N HIS A 105 -9.51 -14.85 -7.35
CA HIS A 105 -9.58 -14.39 -8.74
C HIS A 105 -10.09 -15.46 -9.71
N GLU A 106 -9.71 -16.72 -9.51
CA GLU A 106 -10.19 -17.84 -10.31
C GLU A 106 -11.67 -18.11 -10.07
N ASP A 107 -12.09 -18.13 -8.80
CA ASP A 107 -13.47 -18.41 -8.40
C ASP A 107 -14.46 -17.36 -8.93
N LEU A 108 -14.07 -16.08 -8.87
CA LEU A 108 -14.86 -14.97 -9.40
C LEU A 108 -14.67 -14.77 -10.91
N GLY A 109 -13.67 -15.43 -11.51
CA GLY A 109 -13.26 -15.19 -12.89
C GLY A 109 -12.83 -13.75 -13.15
N ALA A 110 -12.32 -13.07 -12.11
CA ALA A 110 -12.01 -11.65 -12.12
C ALA A 110 -10.66 -11.40 -11.43
N GLY A 111 -9.75 -10.71 -12.12
CA GLY A 111 -8.41 -10.40 -11.61
C GLY A 111 -7.31 -11.26 -12.24
N PRO A 112 -6.04 -10.95 -11.95
CA PRO A 112 -4.89 -11.65 -12.51
C PRO A 112 -4.67 -13.02 -11.87
N VAL A 113 -4.45 -14.04 -12.71
CA VAL A 113 -4.09 -15.41 -12.29
C VAL A 113 -2.74 -15.87 -12.85
N GLU A 114 -2.22 -15.16 -13.85
CA GLU A 114 -0.92 -15.45 -14.45
C GLU A 114 0.23 -14.82 -13.66
N CYS A 115 1.35 -15.54 -13.53
CA CYS A 115 2.47 -15.14 -12.67
C CYS A 115 2.95 -13.70 -12.92
N ASN A 116 3.12 -13.34 -14.19
CA ASN A 116 3.62 -12.02 -14.61
C ASN A 116 2.57 -10.90 -14.54
N SER A 117 1.30 -11.24 -14.34
CA SER A 117 0.21 -10.27 -14.20
C SER A 117 0.17 -9.70 -12.77
N CYS A 118 0.65 -10.46 -11.79
CA CYS A 118 0.87 -9.99 -10.42
C CYS A 118 2.31 -9.49 -10.22
N HIS A 119 3.31 -10.26 -10.68
CA HIS A 119 4.73 -9.95 -10.53
C HIS A 119 5.27 -9.09 -11.68
N SER A 120 4.70 -7.91 -11.86
CA SER A 120 5.02 -7.03 -13.00
C SER A 120 6.14 -6.02 -12.74
N LEU A 121 6.80 -6.06 -11.58
CA LEU A 121 7.76 -5.06 -11.09
C LEU A 121 9.07 -5.65 -10.57
#